data_AF-X1K9H7-F1
#
_entry.id   AF-X1K9H7-F1
#
_cell.length_a   1.000
_cell.length_b   1.000
_cell.length_c   1.000
_cell.angle_alpha   90.00
_cell.angle_beta   90.00
_cell.angle_gamma   90.00
#
_symmetry.space_group_name_H-M   'P 1'
#
loop_
_entity.id
_entity.type
_entity.pdbx_description
1 polymer ?
#
loop_
_entity_poly.entity_id
_entity_poly.type
_entity_poly.pdbx_seq_one_letter_code
_entity_poly.pdbx_strand_id
1 'polypeptide(L)'
;MVSERQRRMRRIWVVIILFTMVLLPVAGIGDLPAQADEPPQEIEELQQWVYDQGYNYTVAENWITALSPEEREALCGYKQVEAPEEPLPENLGFFSNVPTVETEKFGPPPASYDAMALGYVTPIKNQSL
;
A
#
# COMPACT_ATOMS: atom_id res chain seq x y z
N MET A 1 46.10 47.31 -1.98
CA MET A 1 44.83 47.97 -2.31
C MET A 1 43.97 47.00 -3.13
N VAL A 2 42.97 46.36 -2.52
CA VAL A 2 42.01 45.50 -3.25
C VAL A 2 41.11 46.39 -4.09
N SER A 3 41.16 46.23 -5.41
CA SER A 3 40.41 47.06 -6.37
C SER A 3 38.92 46.99 -6.08
N GLU A 4 38.20 48.10 -6.27
CA GLU A 4 36.76 48.20 -5.98
C GLU A 4 35.93 47.14 -6.73
N ARG A 5 36.42 46.69 -7.90
CA ARG A 5 35.85 45.56 -8.65
C ARG A 5 35.90 44.26 -7.86
N GLN A 6 37.00 43.95 -7.18
CA GLN A 6 37.10 42.74 -6.35
C GLN A 6 36.20 42.81 -5.10
N ARG A 7 36.00 43.99 -4.51
CA ARG A 7 35.04 44.14 -3.39
C ARG A 7 33.60 43.96 -3.85
N ARG A 8 33.23 44.48 -5.02
CA ARG A 8 31.88 44.30 -5.61
C ARG A 8 31.62 42.83 -5.96
N MET A 9 32.57 42.16 -6.61
CA MET A 9 32.42 40.73 -6.92
C MET A 9 32.29 39.87 -5.66
N ARG A 10 33.10 40.12 -4.62
CA ARG A 10 32.98 39.39 -3.34
C ARG A 10 31.62 39.58 -2.68
N ARG A 11 31.03 40.78 -2.73
CA ARG A 11 29.68 41.04 -2.20
C ARG A 11 28.61 40.30 -2.99
N ILE A 12 28.72 40.26 -4.31
CA ILE A 12 27.78 39.51 -5.17
C ILE A 12 27.86 38.01 -4.86
N TRP A 13 29.07 37.45 -4.74
CA TRP A 13 29.27 36.05 -4.39
C TRP A 13 28.71 35.68 -3.00
N VAL A 14 28.87 36.56 -2.01
CA VAL A 14 28.29 36.35 -0.66
C VAL A 14 26.76 36.33 -0.71
N VAL A 15 26.12 37.21 -1.49
CA VAL A 15 24.66 37.25 -1.64
C VAL A 15 24.14 35.99 -2.33
N ILE A 16 24.84 35.50 -3.36
CA ILE A 16 24.46 34.26 -4.06
C ILE A 16 24.53 33.06 -3.12
N ILE A 17 25.60 32.92 -2.33
CA ILE A 17 25.74 31.82 -1.35
C ILE A 17 24.65 31.88 -0.28
N LEU A 18 24.35 33.09 0.22
CA LEU A 18 23.26 33.29 1.19
C LEU A 18 21.89 32.93 0.59
N PHE A 19 21.64 33.29 -0.68
CA PHE A 19 20.40 32.98 -1.36
C PHE A 19 20.23 31.47 -1.60
N THR A 20 21.32 30.76 -1.92
CA THR A 20 21.27 29.29 -2.08
C THR A 20 21.04 28.53 -0.77
N MET A 21 21.43 29.09 0.39
CA MET A 21 21.16 28.45 1.68
C MET A 21 19.72 28.61 2.17
N VAL A 22 18.99 29.63 1.70
CA VAL A 22 17.58 29.87 2.09
C VAL A 22 16.61 29.02 1.26
N LEU A 23 17.03 28.55 0.08
CA LEU A 23 16.19 27.79 -0.87
C LEU A 23 16.30 26.26 -0.76
N LEU A 24 17.11 25.74 0.17
CA LEU A 24 17.12 24.31 0.48
C LEU A 24 16.11 24.05 1.60
N PRO A 25 14.96 23.42 1.32
CA PRO A 25 14.11 22.91 2.39
C PRO A 25 14.91 21.84 3.14
N VAL A 26 15.15 22.08 4.43
CA VAL A 26 15.63 21.06 5.35
C VAL A 26 14.57 19.97 5.38
N ALA A 27 14.78 18.88 4.66
CA ALA A 27 14.03 17.64 4.84
C ALA A 27 14.43 17.05 6.19
N GLY A 28 13.87 17.62 7.25
CA GLY A 28 13.96 17.13 8.61
C GLY A 28 12.94 16.01 8.81
N ILE A 29 13.45 14.82 9.03
CA ILE A 29 12.74 13.63 9.48
C ILE A 29 12.15 13.90 10.88
N GLY A 30 10.84 13.71 11.05
CA GLY A 30 10.21 13.66 12.39
C GLY A 30 8.72 13.98 12.38
N ASP A 31 7.91 12.95 12.62
CA ASP A 31 6.47 12.93 12.89
C ASP A 31 5.52 13.42 11.77
N LEU A 32 5.13 12.45 10.93
CA LEU A 32 3.89 12.52 10.15
C LEU A 32 2.71 12.63 11.12
N PRO A 33 1.90 13.72 11.09
CA PRO A 33 0.63 13.71 11.80
C PRO A 33 -0.27 12.64 11.18
N ALA A 34 -1.04 11.96 12.03
CA ALA A 34 -2.12 11.09 11.60
C ALA A 34 -2.95 11.82 10.54
N GLN A 35 -2.94 11.29 9.32
CA GLN A 35 -3.58 11.85 8.14
C GLN A 35 -5.10 11.78 8.36
N ALA A 36 -5.63 12.80 9.01
CA ALA A 36 -7.05 13.07 9.09
C ALA A 36 -7.49 13.64 7.74
N ASP A 37 -8.41 12.93 7.08
CA ASP A 37 -9.29 13.42 6.01
C ASP A 37 -8.62 14.33 4.95
N GLU A 38 -7.62 13.81 4.25
CA GLU A 38 -7.31 14.35 2.91
C GLU A 38 -8.35 13.80 1.92
N PRO A 39 -8.96 14.64 1.07
CA PRO A 39 -9.77 14.16 -0.05
C PRO A 39 -8.92 13.18 -0.85
N PRO A 40 -9.52 12.14 -1.48
CA PRO A 40 -8.73 11.23 -2.29
C PRO A 40 -7.96 12.08 -3.30
N GLN A 41 -6.63 12.08 -3.18
CA GLN A 41 -5.74 12.45 -4.28
C GLN A 41 -6.39 11.88 -5.54
N GLU A 42 -6.67 12.75 -6.52
CA GLU A 42 -7.36 12.34 -7.75
C GLU A 42 -6.69 11.06 -8.24
N ILE A 43 -7.45 10.02 -8.59
CA ILE A 43 -6.92 8.65 -8.81
C ILE A 43 -5.67 8.62 -9.71
N GLU A 44 -5.53 9.59 -10.61
CA GLU A 44 -4.37 9.87 -11.44
C GLU A 44 -3.07 10.14 -10.65
N GLU A 45 -3.12 10.93 -9.57
CA GLU A 45 -1.98 11.19 -8.69
C GLU A 45 -1.52 9.90 -7.99
N LEU A 46 -2.47 9.11 -7.49
CA LEU A 46 -2.19 7.81 -6.87
C LEU A 46 -1.60 6.82 -7.87
N GLN A 47 -2.10 6.81 -9.11
CA GLN A 47 -1.56 6.00 -10.19
C GLN A 47 -0.11 6.38 -10.52
N GLN A 48 0.16 7.68 -10.65
CA GLN A 48 1.51 8.18 -10.92
C GLN A 48 2.46 7.84 -9.77
N TRP A 49 2.01 8.02 -8.52
CA TRP A 49 2.81 7.67 -7.36
C TRP A 49 3.15 6.17 -7.30
N VAL A 50 2.17 5.29 -7.54
CA VAL A 50 2.40 3.84 -7.59
C VAL A 50 3.40 3.46 -8.69
N TYR A 51 3.30 4.10 -9.85
CA TYR A 51 4.25 3.93 -10.95
C TYR A 51 5.67 4.37 -10.54
N ASP A 52 5.81 5.57 -9.97
CA ASP A 52 7.09 6.14 -9.57
C ASP A 52 7.80 5.32 -8.49
N GLN A 53 7.04 4.68 -7.59
CA GLN A 53 7.58 3.76 -6.59
C GLN A 53 7.99 2.40 -7.14
N GLY A 54 7.57 2.05 -8.36
CA GLY A 54 7.87 0.75 -8.98
C GLY A 54 7.19 -0.42 -8.28
N TYR A 55 5.99 -0.22 -7.71
CA TYR A 55 5.25 -1.30 -7.08
C TYR A 55 4.74 -2.32 -8.10
N ASN A 56 4.56 -3.57 -7.65
CA ASN A 56 4.06 -4.67 -8.48
C ASN A 56 2.52 -4.69 -8.60
N TYR A 57 1.83 -3.62 -8.21
CA TYR A 57 0.38 -3.49 -8.29
C TYR A 57 0.00 -2.17 -8.96
N THR A 58 -1.25 -2.08 -9.43
CA THR A 58 -1.81 -0.87 -10.04
C THR A 58 -3.06 -0.44 -9.30
N VAL A 59 -3.34 0.86 -9.31
CA VAL A 59 -4.57 1.44 -8.77
C VAL A 59 -5.42 1.95 -9.93
N ALA A 60 -6.73 1.78 -9.86
CA ALA A 60 -7.65 2.27 -10.89
C ALA A 60 -9.01 2.60 -10.28
N GLU A 61 -9.73 3.50 -10.97
CA GLU A 61 -11.13 3.76 -10.69
C GLU A 61 -11.94 2.48 -10.89
N ASN A 62 -12.83 2.19 -9.95
CA ASN A 62 -13.74 1.07 -10.03
C ASN A 62 -15.01 1.39 -9.24
N TRP A 63 -16.01 0.51 -9.26
CA TRP A 63 -17.31 0.82 -8.66
C TRP A 63 -17.26 1.20 -7.17
N ILE A 64 -16.22 0.78 -6.42
CA ILE A 64 -16.07 1.13 -4.99
C ILE A 64 -15.63 2.59 -4.77
N THR A 65 -15.03 3.24 -5.77
CA THR A 65 -14.56 4.64 -5.63
C THR A 65 -15.73 5.63 -5.67
N ALA A 66 -16.89 5.19 -6.17
CA ALA A 66 -18.14 5.96 -6.17
C ALA A 66 -18.95 5.79 -4.87
N LEU A 67 -18.55 4.86 -3.98
CA LEU A 67 -19.24 4.63 -2.71
C LEU A 67 -18.96 5.76 -1.72
N SER A 68 -19.93 6.03 -0.84
CA SER A 68 -19.69 6.85 0.32
C SER A 68 -18.63 6.22 1.25
N PRO A 69 -17.97 7.01 2.11
CA PRO A 69 -17.01 6.46 3.08
C PRO A 69 -17.60 5.34 3.96
N GLU A 70 -18.87 5.47 4.38
CA GLU A 70 -19.58 4.47 5.19
C GLU A 70 -19.81 3.16 4.42
N GLU A 71 -20.28 3.24 3.18
CA GLU A 71 -20.46 2.07 2.32
C GLU A 71 -19.13 1.37 2.01
N ARG A 72 -18.06 2.15 1.83
CA ARG A 72 -16.71 1.62 1.63
C ARG A 72 -16.18 0.94 2.89
N GLU A 73 -16.42 1.50 4.07
CA GLU A 73 -16.05 0.86 5.35
C GLU A 73 -16.82 -0.44 5.57
N ALA A 74 -18.12 -0.48 5.26
CA ALA A 74 -18.91 -1.70 5.33
C ALA A 74 -18.43 -2.80 4.38
N LEU A 75 -17.97 -2.42 3.17
CA LEU A 75 -17.48 -3.37 2.16
C LEU A 75 -16.04 -3.84 2.44
N CYS A 76 -15.15 -2.93 2.81
CA CYS A 76 -13.71 -3.19 2.98
C CYS A 76 -13.34 -3.49 4.44
N GLY A 77 -14.30 -3.42 5.36
CA GLY A 77 -14.09 -3.66 6.78
C GLY A 77 -13.60 -5.07 7.07
N TYR A 78 -12.67 -5.18 8.02
CA TYR A 78 -12.20 -6.47 8.51
C TYR A 78 -13.22 -7.09 9.46
N LYS A 79 -13.78 -8.26 9.09
CA LYS A 79 -14.55 -9.08 10.02
C LYS A 79 -13.61 -10.04 10.74
N GLN A 80 -13.33 -9.77 12.02
CA GLN A 80 -12.57 -10.71 12.84
C GLN A 80 -13.29 -12.06 12.88
N VAL A 81 -12.58 -13.12 12.53
CA VAL A 81 -13.09 -14.48 12.63
C VAL A 81 -12.95 -14.92 14.08
N GLU A 82 -14.07 -15.07 14.78
CA GLU A 82 -14.12 -15.65 16.11
C GLU A 82 -14.04 -17.17 16.01
N ALA A 83 -13.42 -17.80 17.01
CA ALA A 83 -13.44 -19.25 17.11
C ALA A 83 -14.90 -19.72 17.30
N PRO A 84 -15.33 -20.80 16.63
CA PRO A 84 -16.67 -21.32 16.82
C PRO A 84 -16.89 -21.70 18.30
N GLU A 85 -18.01 -21.26 18.87
CA GLU A 85 -18.42 -21.60 20.23
C GLU A 85 -18.89 -23.06 20.34
N GLU A 86 -19.42 -23.59 19.23
CA GLU A 86 -19.83 -24.98 19.13
C GLU A 86 -18.64 -25.89 18.87
N PRO A 87 -18.64 -27.11 19.44
CA PRO A 87 -17.62 -28.09 19.12
C PRO A 87 -17.64 -28.37 17.63
N LEU A 88 -16.46 -28.33 17.01
CA LEU A 88 -16.31 -28.68 15.61
C LEU A 88 -16.82 -30.12 15.38
N PRO A 89 -17.35 -30.40 14.17
CA PRO A 89 -17.60 -31.78 13.75
C PRO A 89 -16.36 -32.66 14.00
N GLU A 90 -16.55 -33.94 14.37
CA GLU A 90 -15.45 -34.84 14.75
C GLU A 90 -14.32 -34.93 13.70
N ASN A 91 -14.62 -34.61 12.44
CA ASN A 91 -13.69 -34.60 11.30
C ASN A 91 -12.98 -33.24 11.05
N LEU A 92 -13.25 -32.22 11.86
CA LEU A 92 -12.68 -30.88 11.72
C LEU A 92 -11.96 -30.48 13.01
N GLY A 93 -10.69 -30.12 12.89
CA GLY A 93 -9.90 -29.59 13.98
C GLY A 93 -9.07 -28.41 13.50
N PHE A 94 -8.97 -27.37 14.33
CA PHE A 94 -7.96 -26.32 14.12
C PHE A 94 -6.66 -26.80 14.73
N PHE A 95 -5.69 -27.14 13.90
CA PHE A 95 -4.36 -27.56 14.34
C PHE A 95 -3.41 -26.36 14.27
N SER A 96 -2.99 -25.84 15.42
CA SER A 96 -1.98 -24.77 15.48
C SER A 96 -0.61 -25.23 14.97
N ASN A 97 -0.34 -26.53 15.04
CA ASN A 97 0.79 -27.19 14.40
C ASN A 97 0.24 -28.00 13.24
N VAL A 98 0.60 -27.66 12.00
CA VAL A 98 0.27 -28.48 10.83
C VAL A 98 0.79 -29.89 11.13
N PRO A 99 -0.09 -30.89 11.32
CA PRO A 99 0.36 -32.25 11.52
C PRO A 99 1.19 -32.60 10.30
N THR A 100 2.38 -33.16 10.50
CA THR A 100 3.12 -33.80 9.41
C THR A 100 2.32 -35.04 9.03
N VAL A 101 1.20 -34.84 8.36
CA VAL A 101 0.51 -35.93 7.66
C VAL A 101 1.59 -36.46 6.75
N GLU A 102 1.93 -37.74 6.90
CA GLU A 102 2.62 -38.49 5.86
C GLU A 102 1.71 -38.41 4.64
N THR A 103 1.85 -37.31 3.92
CA THR A 103 1.28 -37.12 2.61
C THR A 103 1.95 -38.22 1.82
N GLU A 104 1.20 -39.29 1.51
CA GLU A 104 1.57 -40.27 0.49
C GLU A 104 2.29 -39.49 -0.59
N LYS A 105 3.58 -39.75 -0.83
CA LYS A 105 4.50 -38.89 -1.59
C LYS A 105 3.85 -38.34 -2.86
N PHE A 106 3.12 -37.25 -2.72
CA PHE A 106 2.68 -36.45 -3.84
C PHE A 106 3.99 -35.87 -4.36
N GLY A 107 4.21 -35.98 -5.66
CA GLY A 107 5.40 -35.43 -6.30
C GLY A 107 5.58 -33.95 -5.94
N PRO A 108 6.70 -33.34 -6.34
CA PRO A 108 6.92 -31.92 -6.06
C PRO A 108 5.70 -31.10 -6.52
N PRO A 109 5.25 -30.13 -5.70
CA PRO A 109 4.12 -29.28 -6.08
C PRO A 109 4.45 -28.53 -7.38
N PRO A 110 3.42 -28.18 -8.18
CA PRO A 110 3.65 -27.43 -9.41
C PRO A 110 4.21 -26.04 -9.10
N ALA A 111 4.96 -25.47 -10.05
CA ALA A 111 5.51 -24.12 -9.94
C ALA A 111 4.44 -23.02 -9.90
N SER A 112 3.23 -23.31 -10.41
CA SER A 112 2.06 -22.43 -10.41
C SER A 112 0.78 -23.25 -10.31
N TYR A 113 -0.24 -22.73 -9.64
CA TYR A 113 -1.53 -23.38 -9.47
C TYR A 113 -2.67 -22.36 -9.65
N ASP A 114 -3.68 -22.71 -10.43
CA ASP A 114 -4.90 -21.92 -10.62
C ASP A 114 -6.13 -22.82 -10.59
N ALA A 115 -6.90 -22.75 -9.50
CA ALA A 115 -8.12 -23.53 -9.33
C ALA A 115 -9.26 -23.08 -10.28
N MET A 116 -9.24 -21.82 -10.75
CA MET A 116 -10.21 -21.32 -11.73
C MET A 116 -10.00 -21.99 -13.08
N ALA A 117 -8.75 -22.10 -13.54
CA ALA A 117 -8.38 -22.81 -14.77
C ALA A 117 -8.76 -24.31 -14.73
N LEU A 118 -8.82 -24.90 -13.53
CA LEU A 118 -9.24 -26.29 -13.31
C LEU A 118 -10.77 -26.44 -13.17
N GLY A 119 -11.54 -25.34 -13.18
CA GLY A 119 -13.00 -25.36 -13.05
C GLY A 119 -13.51 -25.65 -11.63
N TYR A 120 -12.66 -25.52 -10.61
CA TYR A 120 -13.03 -25.75 -9.21
C TYR A 120 -13.62 -24.51 -8.51
N VAL A 121 -13.53 -23.34 -9.15
CA VAL A 121 -13.97 -22.08 -8.57
C VAL A 121 -15.29 -21.63 -9.22
N THR A 122 -16.28 -21.35 -8.37
CA THR A 122 -17.56 -20.76 -8.80
C THR A 122 -17.39 -19.28 -9.17
N PRO A 123 -18.31 -18.70 -9.98
CA PRO A 123 -18.25 -17.28 -10.32
C PRO A 123 -18.16 -16.35 -9.10
N ILE A 124 -17.45 -15.23 -9.27
CA ILE A 124 -17.27 -14.19 -8.23
C ILE A 124 -18.65 -13.66 -7.80
N LYS A 125 -18.87 -13.59 -6.49
CA LYS A 125 -20.10 -13.07 -5.88
C LYS A 125 -19.91 -11.65 -5.39
N ASN A 126 -20.99 -10.88 -5.30
CA ASN A 126 -21.02 -9.57 -4.67
C ASN A 126 -21.66 -9.69 -3.28
N GLN A 127 -20.95 -9.26 -2.24
CA GLN A 127 -21.42 -9.35 -0.85
C GLN A 127 -22.39 -8.22 -0.45
N SER A 128 -22.54 -7.19 -1.30
CA SER A 128 -23.42 -6.04 -1.06
C SER A 128 -24.84 -6.18 -1.64
N LEU A 129 -25.28 -7.42 -1.96
CA LEU A 129 -26.63 -7.75 -2.42
C LEU A 129 -27.20 -8.98 -1.70
#